data_AF-A0A7K3ZKQ5-F1
#
_entry.id   AF-A0A7K3ZKQ5-F1
#
_cell.length_a   1.000
_cell.length_b   1.000
_cell.length_c   1.000
_cell.angle_alpha   90.00
_cell.angle_beta   90.00
_cell.angle_gamma   90.00
#
_symmetry.space_group_name_H-M   'P 1'
#
loop_
_entity.id
_entity.type
_entity.pdbx_description
1 polymer ?
#
loop_
_entity_poly.entity_id
_entity_poly.type
_entity_poly.pdbx_seq_one_letter_code
_entity_poly.pdbx_strand_id
1 'polypeptide(L)'
;MISTKQTILAVCVVAVLAVASIGAVMMHNDDKGDDGKVDVVASFYPLGYMAEIIGGDHVNVSTLIPENTEVHSWSPSASDILTAAKADILLYNGAGLDTWVESNLLPSIDTDRMLVVKT
;
A
#
# COMPACT_ATOMS: atom_id res chain seq x y z
N MET A 1 -25.48 -27.41 -37.91
CA MET A 1 -26.37 -27.89 -36.84
C MET A 1 -25.48 -28.41 -35.72
N ILE A 2 -25.36 -27.67 -34.62
CA ILE A 2 -24.50 -28.06 -33.48
C ILE A 2 -25.22 -29.18 -32.72
N SER A 3 -24.53 -30.30 -32.46
CA SER A 3 -25.13 -31.43 -31.74
C SER A 3 -25.23 -31.16 -30.23
N THR A 4 -26.19 -31.76 -29.54
CA THR A 4 -26.40 -31.62 -28.09
C THR A 4 -25.14 -31.90 -27.26
N LYS A 5 -24.24 -32.76 -27.75
CA LYS A 5 -22.94 -33.05 -27.12
C LYS A 5 -21.97 -31.87 -27.19
N GLN A 6 -21.98 -31.12 -28.29
CA GLN A 6 -21.12 -29.94 -28.48
C GLN A 6 -21.58 -28.75 -27.63
N THR A 7 -22.89 -28.59 -27.41
CA THR A 7 -23.43 -27.57 -26.50
C THR A 7 -23.09 -27.86 -25.04
N ILE A 8 -23.19 -29.11 -24.59
CA ILE A 8 -22.79 -29.50 -23.22
C ILE A 8 -21.30 -29.24 -23.00
N LEU A 9 -20.45 -29.62 -23.97
CA LEU A 9 -19.01 -29.40 -23.86
C LEU A 9 -18.65 -27.91 -23.75
N ALA A 10 -19.31 -27.06 -24.56
CA ALA A 10 -19.08 -25.62 -24.55
C ALA A 10 -19.47 -24.98 -23.21
N VAL A 11 -20.59 -25.38 -22.60
CA VAL A 11 -21.02 -24.88 -21.28
C VAL A 11 -20.02 -25.26 -20.19
N CYS A 12 -19.51 -26.49 -20.20
CA CYS A 12 -18.49 -26.92 -19.24
C CYS A 12 -17.20 -26.11 -19.36
N VAL A 13 -16.74 -25.82 -20.59
CA VAL A 13 -15.52 -25.02 -20.81
C VAL A 13 -15.71 -23.59 -20.30
N VAL A 14 -16.86 -22.96 -20.58
CA VAL A 14 -17.15 -21.61 -20.08
C VAL A 14 -17.24 -21.57 -18.55
N ALA A 15 -17.85 -22.59 -17.94
CA ALA A 15 -17.94 -22.69 -16.48
C ALA A 15 -16.55 -22.83 -15.83
N VAL A 16 -15.66 -23.65 -16.41
CA VAL A 16 -14.28 -23.82 -15.91
C VAL A 16 -13.49 -22.52 -16.01
N LEU A 17 -13.62 -21.80 -17.14
CA LEU A 17 -12.93 -20.50 -17.31
C LEU A 17 -13.45 -19.44 -16.34
N ALA A 18 -14.76 -19.42 -16.06
CA ALA A 18 -15.36 -18.51 -15.08
C ALA A 18 -14.90 -18.80 -13.64
N VAL A 19 -14.71 -20.07 -13.28
CA VAL A 19 -14.19 -20.44 -11.95
C VAL A 19 -12.70 -20.10 -11.82
N ALA A 20 -11.92 -20.30 -12.89
CA ALA A 20 -10.49 -19.99 -12.89
C ALA A 20 -10.21 -18.48 -12.72
N SER A 21 -11.02 -17.60 -13.34
CA SER A 21 -10.85 -16.16 -13.19
C SER A 21 -11.18 -15.67 -11.78
N ILE A 22 -12.21 -16.24 -11.13
CA ILE A 22 -12.55 -15.93 -9.74
C ILE A 22 -11.44 -16.40 -8.78
N GLY A 23 -10.87 -17.58 -9.01
CA GLY A 23 -9.75 -18.08 -8.21
C GLY A 23 -8.51 -17.18 -8.26
N ALA A 24 -8.19 -16.63 -9.44
CA ALA A 24 -7.06 -15.72 -9.60
C ALA A 24 -7.26 -14.36 -8.88
N VAL A 25 -8.48 -13.81 -8.91
CA VAL A 25 -8.80 -12.56 -8.19
C VAL A 25 -8.74 -12.75 -6.67
N MET A 26 -9.16 -13.91 -6.17
CA MET A 26 -9.11 -14.25 -4.74
C MET A 26 -7.69 -14.55 -4.23
N MET A 27 -6.75 -14.84 -5.13
CA MET A 27 -5.35 -15.21 -4.81
C MET A 27 -4.38 -14.04 -4.97
N HIS A 28 -4.87 -12.83 -5.28
CA HIS A 28 -4.05 -11.62 -5.24
C HIS A 28 -3.86 -11.17 -3.78
N ASN A 29 -3.22 -12.02 -2.99
CA ASN A 29 -2.62 -11.59 -1.74
C ASN A 29 -1.30 -10.93 -2.12
N ASP A 30 -1.22 -9.61 -1.94
CA ASP A 30 0.06 -8.92 -1.88
C ASP A 30 0.85 -9.54 -0.71
N ASP A 31 1.67 -10.54 -1.00
CA ASP A 31 2.66 -11.10 -0.07
C ASP A 31 3.67 -9.98 0.24
N LYS A 32 3.35 -9.18 1.25
CA LYS A 32 4.32 -8.33 1.94
C LYS A 32 5.37 -9.27 2.55
N GLY A 33 6.64 -8.92 2.42
CA GLY A 33 7.75 -9.75 2.90
C GLY A 33 7.67 -9.90 4.41
N ASP A 34 6.98 -10.94 4.86
CA ASP A 34 6.54 -11.10 6.25
C ASP A 34 7.70 -11.60 7.11
N ASP A 35 8.50 -10.67 7.62
CA ASP A 35 9.33 -10.90 8.80
C ASP A 35 8.53 -10.76 10.11
N GLY A 36 7.20 -10.59 10.02
CA GLY A 36 6.28 -10.43 11.13
C GLY A 36 6.22 -9.01 11.70
N LYS A 37 6.92 -8.04 11.09
CA LYS A 37 6.95 -6.65 11.56
C LYS A 37 5.96 -5.77 10.84
N VAL A 38 5.62 -4.65 11.47
CA VAL A 38 4.75 -3.61 10.89
C VAL A 38 5.60 -2.63 10.10
N ASP A 39 5.27 -2.46 8.81
CA ASP A 39 5.94 -1.48 7.95
C ASP A 39 5.38 -0.08 8.19
N VAL A 40 6.20 0.80 8.78
CA VAL A 40 5.86 2.19 9.07
C VAL A 40 6.59 3.12 8.10
N VAL A 41 5.83 3.91 7.36
CA VAL A 41 6.35 5.01 6.54
C VAL A 41 6.02 6.32 7.24
N ALA A 42 7.04 7.05 7.67
CA ALA A 42 6.90 8.38 8.25
C ALA A 42 7.17 9.48 7.22
N SER A 43 6.58 10.66 7.37
CA SER A 43 6.85 11.79 6.46
C SER A 43 8.28 12.30 6.59
N PHE A 44 8.80 12.47 7.81
CA PHE A 44 10.15 13.02 8.07
C PHE A 44 10.81 12.43 9.33
N TYR A 45 12.11 12.71 9.49
CA TYR A 45 12.99 12.06 10.47
C TYR A 45 12.48 12.02 11.93
N PRO A 46 12.02 13.12 12.56
CA PRO A 46 11.55 13.08 13.94
C PRO A 46 10.41 12.09 14.17
N LEU A 47 9.45 12.00 13.23
CA LEU A 47 8.37 11.02 13.33
C LEU A 47 8.86 9.59 13.11
N GLY A 48 9.77 9.39 12.16
CA GLY A 48 10.41 8.09 11.94
C GLY A 48 11.17 7.62 13.18
N TYR A 49 11.98 8.50 13.77
CA TYR A 49 12.71 8.23 15.00
C TYR A 49 11.79 7.88 16.17
N MET A 50 10.68 8.62 16.34
CA MET A 50 9.69 8.29 17.36
C MET A 50 9.06 6.91 17.12
N ALA A 51 8.70 6.59 15.88
CA ALA A 51 8.13 5.29 15.54
C ALA A 51 9.12 4.15 15.81
N GLU A 52 10.40 4.35 15.49
CA GLU A 52 11.47 3.36 15.73
C GLU A 52 11.68 3.12 17.23
N ILE A 53 11.76 4.19 18.04
CA ILE A 53 11.94 4.07 19.49
C ILE A 53 10.73 3.43 20.18
N ILE A 54 9.52 3.75 19.73
CA ILE A 54 8.28 3.21 20.32
C ILE A 54 8.05 1.76 19.88
N GLY A 55 8.25 1.47 18.60
CA GLY A 55 7.97 0.16 18.00
C GLY A 55 9.07 -0.87 18.23
N GLY A 56 10.33 -0.45 18.40
CA GLY A 56 11.47 -1.35 18.62
C GLY A 56 11.56 -2.44 17.55
N ASP A 57 11.76 -3.69 17.98
CA ASP A 57 11.91 -4.84 17.08
C ASP A 57 10.63 -5.25 16.33
N HIS A 58 9.48 -4.60 16.62
CA HIS A 58 8.19 -4.91 16.01
C HIS A 58 7.89 -4.12 14.73
N VAL A 59 8.74 -3.15 14.38
CA VAL A 59 8.49 -2.25 13.25
C VAL A 59 9.68 -2.22 12.30
N ASN A 60 9.39 -2.02 11.02
CA ASN A 60 10.36 -1.59 10.03
C ASN A 60 9.99 -0.14 9.66
N VAL A 61 10.87 0.82 9.97
CA VAL A 61 10.57 2.25 9.78
C VAL A 61 11.37 2.82 8.62
N SER A 62 10.70 3.57 7.76
CA SER A 62 11.32 4.38 6.71
C SER A 62 10.72 5.79 6.69
N THR A 63 11.45 6.76 6.12
CA THR A 63 11.00 8.16 6.00
C THR A 63 10.92 8.57 4.54
N LEU A 64 9.87 9.33 4.18
CA LEU A 64 9.68 9.83 2.81
C LEU A 64 10.63 10.97 2.46
N ILE A 65 10.77 11.95 3.35
CA ILE A 65 11.70 13.05 3.14
C ILE A 65 13.12 12.58 3.46
N PRO A 66 14.06 12.64 2.49
CA PRO A 66 15.44 12.25 2.73
C PRO A 66 16.14 13.17 3.73
N GLU A 67 17.22 12.68 4.31
CA GLU A 67 18.09 13.50 5.17
C GLU A 67 18.58 14.77 4.44
N ASN A 68 18.82 15.83 5.21
CA ASN A 68 19.32 17.11 4.69
C ASN A 68 18.44 17.75 3.59
N THR A 69 17.16 17.42 3.55
CA THR A 69 16.19 17.96 2.58
C THR A 69 15.24 18.96 3.26
N GLU A 70 14.98 20.07 2.58
CA GLU A 70 14.04 21.11 3.06
C GLU A 70 12.59 20.64 2.92
N VAL A 71 11.93 20.42 4.05
CA VAL A 71 10.61 19.78 4.16
C VAL A 71 9.48 20.57 3.50
N HIS A 72 9.57 21.90 3.50
CA HIS A 72 8.51 22.75 2.96
C HIS A 72 8.52 22.86 1.43
N SER A 73 9.63 22.47 0.79
CA SER A 73 9.80 22.50 -0.66
C SER A 73 9.72 21.12 -1.31
N TRP A 74 9.66 20.07 -0.48
CA TRP A 74 9.69 18.69 -0.94
C TRP A 74 8.32 18.24 -1.45
N SER A 75 8.34 17.35 -2.45
CA SER A 75 7.15 16.67 -2.98
C SER A 75 7.52 15.23 -3.31
N PRO A 76 6.62 14.26 -3.08
CA PRO A 76 6.89 12.87 -3.34
C PRO A 76 7.08 12.61 -4.84
N SER A 77 8.06 11.79 -5.18
CA SER A 77 8.19 11.16 -6.49
C SER A 77 7.19 10.00 -6.62
N ALA A 78 7.04 9.47 -7.84
CA ALA A 78 6.24 8.27 -8.05
C ALA A 78 6.73 7.07 -7.22
N SER A 79 8.05 6.96 -6.99
CA SER A 79 8.62 5.89 -6.15
C SER A 79 8.26 6.06 -4.68
N ASP A 80 8.19 7.29 -4.20
CA ASP A 80 7.83 7.60 -2.82
C ASP A 80 6.35 7.28 -2.57
N ILE A 81 5.48 7.60 -3.53
CA ILE A 81 4.06 7.22 -3.50
C ILE A 81 3.91 5.70 -3.44
N LEU A 82 4.65 4.96 -4.26
CA LEU A 82 4.63 3.49 -4.24
C LEU A 82 5.17 2.90 -2.93
N THR A 83 6.11 3.58 -2.27
CA THR A 83 6.63 3.17 -0.96
C THR A 83 5.57 3.36 0.11
N ALA A 84 4.94 4.54 0.16
CA ALA A 84 3.83 4.82 1.08
C ALA A 84 2.62 3.90 0.85
N ALA A 85 2.30 3.57 -0.40
CA ALA A 85 1.18 2.67 -0.74
C ALA A 85 1.33 1.25 -0.18
N LYS A 86 2.57 0.84 0.12
CA LYS A 86 2.86 -0.50 0.66
C LYS A 86 2.91 -0.53 2.19
N ALA A 87 2.90 0.62 2.85
CA ALA A 87 2.99 0.72 4.30
C ALA A 87 1.77 0.08 4.98
N ASP A 88 1.98 -0.44 6.18
CA ASP A 88 0.89 -0.76 7.10
C ASP A 88 0.47 0.48 7.89
N ILE A 89 1.42 1.37 8.18
CA ILE A 89 1.17 2.65 8.85
C ILE A 89 1.83 3.78 8.07
N LEU A 90 1.04 4.80 7.72
CA LEU A 90 1.55 6.09 7.22
C LEU A 90 1.44 7.13 8.33
N LEU A 91 2.58 7.62 8.83
CA LEU A 91 2.67 8.61 9.90
C LEU A 91 3.12 9.96 9.35
N TYR A 92 2.33 11.01 9.51
CA TYR A 92 2.70 12.35 9.06
C TYR A 92 2.29 13.45 10.04
N ASN A 93 2.95 14.60 9.92
CA ASN A 93 2.66 15.75 10.75
C ASN A 93 1.45 16.51 10.22
N GLY A 94 0.45 16.68 11.08
CA GLY A 94 -0.69 17.53 10.84
C GLY A 94 -0.34 19.00 11.00
N ALA A 95 -1.30 19.78 11.52
CA ALA A 95 -1.18 21.23 11.76
C ALA A 95 -0.72 22.10 10.55
N GLY A 96 -0.71 21.55 9.34
CA GLY A 96 -0.29 22.23 8.12
C GLY A 96 1.20 22.15 7.81
N LEU A 97 1.96 21.25 8.43
CA LEU A 97 3.37 21.03 8.07
C LEU A 97 3.48 20.23 6.77
N ASP A 98 2.94 19.00 6.77
CA ASP A 98 3.07 18.05 5.66
C ASP A 98 1.86 18.12 4.71
N THR A 99 1.51 19.34 4.26
CA THR A 99 0.29 19.57 3.45
C THR A 99 0.23 18.74 2.17
N TRP A 100 1.39 18.42 1.58
CA TRP A 100 1.51 17.57 0.40
C TRP A 100 1.01 16.13 0.62
N VAL A 101 0.95 15.66 1.88
CA VAL A 101 0.40 14.33 2.19
C VAL A 101 -1.08 14.30 1.84
N GLU A 102 -1.84 15.30 2.30
CA GLU A 102 -3.28 15.38 2.07
C GLU A 102 -3.61 15.77 0.62
N SER A 103 -2.83 16.66 0.01
CA SER A 103 -3.14 17.18 -1.32
C SER A 103 -2.69 16.27 -2.47
N ASN A 104 -1.59 15.51 -2.29
CA ASN A 104 -0.95 14.77 -3.37
C ASN A 104 -0.83 13.27 -3.07
N LEU A 105 -0.39 12.90 -1.86
CA LEU A 105 -0.09 11.50 -1.53
C LEU A 105 -1.35 10.66 -1.28
N LEU A 106 -2.19 11.05 -0.32
CA LEU A 106 -3.40 10.29 0.06
C LEU A 106 -4.37 10.09 -1.11
N PRO A 107 -4.60 11.07 -2.00
CA PRO A 107 -5.45 10.84 -3.18
C PRO A 107 -4.88 9.85 -4.20
N SER A 108 -3.58 9.52 -4.10
CA SER A 108 -2.85 8.68 -5.06
C SER A 108 -2.67 7.23 -4.61
N ILE A 109 -3.13 6.87 -3.41
CA ILE A 109 -2.94 5.54 -2.82
C ILE A 109 -4.25 4.99 -2.24
N ASP A 110 -4.40 3.67 -2.21
CA ASP A 110 -5.50 3.01 -1.49
C ASP A 110 -5.17 2.97 0.01
N THR A 111 -6.04 3.57 0.82
CA THR A 111 -5.83 3.67 2.26
C THR A 111 -6.65 2.68 3.08
N ASP A 112 -7.53 1.89 2.45
CA ASP A 112 -8.44 0.98 3.15
C ASP A 112 -7.69 -0.14 3.91
N ARG A 113 -6.45 -0.41 3.49
CA ARG A 113 -5.57 -1.45 4.05
C ARG A 113 -4.41 -0.92 4.89
N MET A 114 -4.36 0.37 5.19
CA MET A 114 -3.31 0.96 6.03
C MET A 114 -3.91 1.85 7.13
N LEU A 115 -3.18 1.99 8.23
CA LEU A 115 -3.50 2.97 9.25
C LEU A 115 -2.81 4.30 8.92
N VAL A 116 -3.62 5.32 8.60
CA VAL A 116 -3.11 6.67 8.40
C VAL A 116 -3.18 7.44 9.72
N VAL A 117 -2.01 7.84 10.24
CA VAL A 117 -1.87 8.58 11.50
C VAL A 117 -1.43 10.01 11.21
N LYS A 118 -2.32 10.95 11.52
CA LYS A 118 -2.05 12.39 11.54
C LYS A 118 -1.77 12.82 12.97
N THR A 119 -0.59 13.39 13.24
CA THR A 119 -0.26 13.97 14.56
C THR A 119 -0.76 15.41 14.67
#